data_AF-A0A959PS74-F1
#
_entry.id   AF-A0A959PS74-F1
#
_cell.length_a   1.000
_cell.length_b   1.000
_cell.length_c   1.000
_cell.angle_alpha   90.00
_cell.angle_beta   90.00
_cell.angle_gamma   90.00
#
_symmetry.space_group_name_H-M   'P 1'
#
loop_
_entity.id
_entity.type
_entity.pdbx_description
1 polymer ?
#
loop_
_entity_poly.entity_id
_entity_poly.type
_entity_poly.pdbx_seq_one_letter_code
_entity_poly.pdbx_strand_id
1 'polypeptide(L)'
;MDFFESNKASWNKWTTVNFESDFYDVPGFLKGENSLKEIELNLLGDVSGKSILHLQCHFGMDTLSLARMGATVTGVDLSDEAVKKARELNEKLGLAARFINCNVYDLPNHLD
;
A
#
# COMPACT_ATOMS: atom_id res chain seq x y z
N MET A 1 25.51 11.25 5.00
CA MET A 1 24.45 10.26 5.28
C MET A 1 23.45 10.41 4.15
N ASP A 2 23.15 9.34 3.42
CA ASP A 2 22.14 9.40 2.37
C ASP A 2 20.76 9.57 3.04
N PHE A 3 20.07 10.67 2.71
CA PHE A 3 18.77 11.01 3.28
C PHE A 3 17.72 9.95 2.97
N PHE A 4 17.77 9.34 1.78
CA PHE A 4 16.81 8.31 1.39
C PHE A 4 17.04 7.02 2.15
N GLU A 5 18.30 6.60 2.33
CA GLU A 5 18.61 5.39 3.11
C GLU A 5 18.23 5.55 4.59
N SER A 6 18.44 6.75 5.16
CA SER A 6 18.05 7.04 6.55
C SER A 6 16.53 7.04 6.72
N ASN A 7 15.80 7.59 5.73
CA ASN A 7 14.35 7.58 5.70
C ASN A 7 13.80 6.15 5.52
N LYS A 8 14.36 5.39 4.58
CA LYS A 8 14.03 3.99 4.33
C LYS A 8 14.22 3.13 5.59
N ALA A 9 15.36 3.27 6.27
CA ALA A 9 15.63 2.55 7.51
C ALA A 9 14.62 2.90 8.62
N SER A 10 14.20 4.16 8.70
CA SER A 10 13.15 4.59 9.64
C SER A 10 11.80 3.97 9.30
N TRP A 11 11.38 4.00 8.03
CA TRP A 11 10.12 3.40 7.61
C TRP A 11 10.10 1.87 7.72
N ASN A 12 11.22 1.18 7.50
CA ASN A 12 11.34 -0.25 7.76
C ASN A 12 11.03 -0.55 9.25
N LYS A 13 11.56 0.24 10.19
CA LYS A 13 11.28 0.08 11.63
C LYS A 13 9.83 0.39 11.99
N TRP A 14 9.30 1.51 11.48
CA TRP A 14 7.91 1.91 11.72
C TRP A 14 6.92 0.90 11.15
N THR A 15 7.25 0.24 10.04
CA THR A 15 6.42 -0.81 9.44
C THR A 15 6.09 -1.90 10.45
N THR A 16 7.07 -2.41 11.18
CA THR A 16 6.83 -3.47 12.18
C THR A 16 5.86 -3.01 13.25
N VAL A 17 6.08 -1.81 13.82
CA VAL A 17 5.23 -1.25 14.88
C VAL A 17 3.81 -0.99 14.37
N ASN A 18 3.69 -0.38 13.20
CA ASN A 18 2.40 -0.02 12.59
C ASN A 18 1.57 -1.26 12.25
N PHE A 19 2.21 -2.28 11.68
CA PHE A 19 1.53 -3.52 11.27
C PHE A 19 0.94 -4.29 12.45
N GLU A 20 1.54 -4.18 13.63
CA GLU A 20 1.07 -4.81 14.87
C GLU A 20 0.13 -3.92 15.69
N SER A 21 -0.06 -2.66 15.28
CA SER A 21 -0.84 -1.68 16.06
C SER A 21 -2.34 -1.78 15.79
N ASP A 22 -3.13 -1.51 16.84
CA ASP A 22 -4.59 -1.41 16.75
C ASP A 22 -5.05 -0.28 15.82
N PHE A 23 -4.20 0.72 15.56
CA PHE A 23 -4.52 1.84 14.68
C PHE A 23 -4.77 1.40 13.24
N TYR A 24 -3.98 0.45 12.74
CA TYR A 24 -4.14 -0.07 11.38
C TYR A 24 -5.11 -1.25 11.30
N ASP A 25 -5.42 -1.91 12.43
CA ASP A 25 -6.35 -3.04 12.50
C ASP A 25 -6.21 -4.04 11.33
N VAL A 26 -4.99 -4.54 11.13
CA VAL A 26 -4.72 -5.59 10.13
C VAL A 26 -5.65 -6.80 10.30
N PRO A 27 -5.98 -7.27 11.54
CA PRO A 27 -6.97 -8.34 11.72
C PRO A 27 -8.36 -8.01 11.17
N GLY A 28 -8.89 -6.81 11.41
CA GLY A 28 -10.15 -6.34 10.82
C GLY A 28 -10.07 -6.23 9.31
N PHE A 29 -8.97 -5.68 8.79
CA PHE A 29 -8.74 -5.57 7.35
C PHE A 29 -8.75 -6.93 6.65
N LEU A 30 -8.14 -7.96 7.24
CA LEU A 30 -8.17 -9.34 6.74
C LEU A 30 -9.59 -9.94 6.71
N LYS A 31 -10.50 -9.45 7.57
CA LYS A 31 -11.91 -9.85 7.59
C LYS A 31 -12.79 -9.10 6.59
N GLY A 32 -12.23 -8.14 5.86
CA GLY A 32 -12.92 -7.42 4.78
C GLY A 32 -13.15 -5.94 5.06
N GLU A 33 -12.71 -5.41 6.20
CA GLU A 33 -12.80 -3.98 6.47
C GLU A 33 -12.05 -3.15 5.42
N ASN A 34 -12.56 -1.96 5.14
CA ASN A 34 -11.94 -1.01 4.22
C ASN A 34 -11.10 0.00 5.01
N SER A 35 -9.84 0.20 4.62
CA SER A 35 -8.96 1.17 5.29
C SER A 35 -9.28 2.63 4.95
N LEU A 36 -9.84 2.88 3.75
CA LEU A 36 -10.26 4.20 3.28
C LEU A 36 -11.39 4.77 4.13
N LYS A 37 -11.28 6.04 4.50
CA LYS A 37 -12.25 6.80 5.27
C LYS A 37 -13.35 7.35 4.36
N GLU A 38 -14.47 7.73 4.98
CA GLU A 38 -15.64 8.26 4.28
C GLU A 38 -15.31 9.44 3.34
N ILE A 39 -14.43 10.35 3.77
CA ILE A 39 -14.00 11.48 2.94
C ILE A 39 -13.27 11.03 1.67
N GLU A 40 -12.43 9.99 1.76
CA GLU A 40 -11.68 9.44 0.62
C GLU A 40 -12.61 8.72 -0.33
N LEU A 41 -13.52 7.90 0.20
CA LEU A 41 -14.54 7.20 -0.59
C LEU A 41 -15.43 8.18 -1.37
N ASN A 42 -15.85 9.27 -0.74
CA ASN A 42 -16.67 10.30 -1.39
C ASN A 42 -15.91 11.07 -2.47
N LEU A 43 -14.61 11.31 -2.28
CA LEU A 43 -13.78 12.02 -3.27
C LEU A 43 -13.41 11.15 -4.47
N LEU A 44 -13.12 9.86 -4.23
CA LEU A 44 -12.73 8.91 -5.28
C LEU A 44 -13.92 8.47 -6.13
N GLY A 45 -15.10 8.31 -5.50
CA GLY A 45 -16.30 7.78 -6.16
C GLY A 45 -16.11 6.35 -6.66
N ASP A 46 -16.76 6.03 -7.79
CA ASP A 46 -16.61 4.71 -8.41
C ASP A 46 -15.28 4.60 -9.17
N VAL A 47 -14.42 3.70 -8.69
CA VAL A 47 -13.10 3.39 -9.27
C VAL A 47 -13.07 2.09 -10.05
N SER A 48 -14.20 1.39 -10.19
CA SER A 48 -14.28 0.12 -10.89
C SER A 48 -13.75 0.21 -12.31
N GLY A 49 -12.89 -0.74 -12.69
CA GLY A 49 -12.26 -0.81 -14.01
C GLY A 49 -11.20 0.27 -14.29
N LYS A 50 -10.89 1.16 -13.34
CA LYS A 50 -9.83 2.16 -13.50
C LYS A 50 -8.45 1.56 -13.22
N SER A 51 -7.43 2.16 -13.82
CA SER A 51 -6.02 1.94 -13.46
C SER A 51 -5.59 3.03 -12.46
N ILE A 52 -5.01 2.63 -11.33
CA ILE A 52 -4.57 3.55 -10.27
C ILE A 52 -3.13 3.26 -9.88
N LEU A 53 -2.33 4.34 -9.80
CA LEU A 53 -1.00 4.34 -9.22
C LEU A 53 -1.07 4.98 -7.82
N HIS A 54 -0.80 4.20 -6.78
CA HIS A 54 -0.80 4.65 -5.40
C HIS A 54 0.64 4.82 -4.89
N LEU A 55 1.09 6.07 -4.80
CA LEU A 55 2.46 6.42 -4.39
C LEU A 55 2.59 6.45 -2.87
N GLN A 56 3.73 5.98 -2.36
CA GLN A 56 4.04 5.90 -0.92
C GLN A 56 3.00 5.06 -0.16
N CYS A 57 2.68 3.88 -0.69
CA CYS A 57 1.53 3.10 -0.27
C CYS A 57 1.70 2.39 1.08
N HIS A 58 2.87 2.50 1.72
CA HIS A 58 3.22 1.74 2.91
C HIS A 58 2.98 0.23 2.70
N PHE A 59 2.40 -0.48 3.68
CA PHE A 59 2.03 -1.89 3.55
C PHE A 59 0.68 -2.12 2.84
N GLY A 60 0.22 -1.13 2.08
CA GLY A 60 -0.70 -1.34 0.97
C GLY A 60 -2.17 -1.53 1.33
N MET A 61 -2.61 -1.23 2.55
CA MET A 61 -4.03 -1.40 2.92
C MET A 61 -4.97 -0.61 2.02
N ASP A 62 -4.69 0.68 1.77
CA ASP A 62 -5.51 1.49 0.86
C ASP A 62 -5.40 1.02 -0.60
N THR A 63 -4.21 0.60 -1.03
CA THR A 63 -4.02 -0.03 -2.36
C THR A 63 -4.92 -1.24 -2.55
N LEU A 64 -5.01 -2.09 -1.52
CA LEU A 64 -5.80 -3.31 -1.52
C LEU A 64 -7.29 -3.02 -1.38
N SER A 65 -7.68 -1.98 -0.62
CA SER A 65 -9.04 -1.47 -0.60
C SER A 65 -9.51 -1.00 -1.98
N LEU A 66 -8.69 -0.23 -2.68
CA LEU A 66 -8.97 0.21 -4.05
C LEU A 66 -9.09 -0.99 -5.01
N ALA A 67 -8.25 -2.02 -4.84
CA ALA A 67 -8.37 -3.26 -5.61
C ALA A 67 -9.68 -4.02 -5.31
N ARG A 68 -10.10 -4.09 -4.04
CA ARG A 68 -11.43 -4.65 -3.66
C ARG A 68 -12.59 -3.88 -4.27
N MET A 69 -12.43 -2.58 -4.51
CA MET A 69 -13.41 -1.74 -5.20
C MET A 69 -13.42 -1.93 -6.72
N GLY A 70 -12.61 -2.86 -7.26
CA GLY A 70 -12.61 -3.22 -8.68
C GLY A 70 -11.61 -2.44 -9.55
N ALA A 71 -10.72 -1.65 -8.95
CA ALA A 71 -9.63 -1.01 -9.68
C ALA A 71 -8.46 -1.97 -9.91
N THR A 72 -7.70 -1.74 -11.00
CA THR A 72 -6.37 -2.32 -11.19
C THR A 72 -5.34 -1.39 -10.58
N VAL A 73 -4.72 -1.79 -9.47
CA VAL A 73 -3.90 -0.88 -8.65
C VAL A 73 -2.45 -1.32 -8.58
N THR A 74 -1.53 -0.37 -8.78
CA THR A 74 -0.11 -0.52 -8.48
C THR A 74 0.27 0.38 -7.30
N GLY A 75 0.69 -0.21 -6.20
CA GLY A 75 1.27 0.50 -5.05
C GLY A 75 2.79 0.62 -5.16
N VAL A 76 3.33 1.75 -4.72
CA VAL A 76 4.79 2.01 -4.71
C VAL A 76 5.22 2.47 -3.33
N ASP A 77 6.26 1.87 -2.76
CA ASP A 77 6.86 2.37 -1.53
C ASP A 77 8.38 2.12 -1.47
N LEU A 78 9.12 2.98 -0.78
CA LEU A 78 10.57 2.88 -0.62
C LEU A 78 10.96 1.80 0.42
N SER A 79 10.10 1.53 1.40
CA SER A 79 10.35 0.59 2.50
C SER A 79 10.24 -0.85 2.02
N ASP A 80 11.34 -1.61 2.13
CA ASP A 80 11.37 -3.04 1.75
C ASP A 80 10.40 -3.84 2.64
N GLU A 81 10.37 -3.53 3.93
CA GLU A 81 9.50 -4.22 4.89
C GLU A 81 8.03 -3.91 4.61
N ALA A 82 7.71 -2.66 4.26
CA ALA A 82 6.35 -2.27 3.94
C ALA A 82 5.85 -2.99 2.67
N VAL A 83 6.64 -2.99 1.60
CA VAL A 83 6.27 -3.67 0.36
C VAL A 83 6.19 -5.18 0.54
N LYS A 84 7.08 -5.77 1.36
CA LYS A 84 6.98 -7.19 1.73
C LYS A 84 5.65 -7.49 2.42
N LYS A 85 5.26 -6.70 3.42
CA LYS A 85 3.97 -6.85 4.12
C LYS A 85 2.78 -6.63 3.19
N ALA A 86 2.87 -5.67 2.27
CA ALA A 86 1.84 -5.44 1.26
C ALA A 86 1.62 -6.66 0.36
N ARG A 87 2.71 -7.29 -0.11
CA ARG A 87 2.66 -8.52 -0.90
C ARG A 87 2.08 -9.69 -0.10
N GLU A 88 2.50 -9.86 1.16
CA GLU A 88 1.94 -10.88 2.07
C GLU A 88 0.42 -10.69 2.27
N LEU A 89 -0.05 -9.45 2.46
CA LEU A 89 -1.48 -9.15 2.58
C LEU A 89 -2.22 -9.41 1.27
N ASN A 90 -1.66 -8.98 0.15
CA ASN A 90 -2.25 -9.20 -1.18
C ASN A 90 -2.45 -10.69 -1.48
N GLU A 91 -1.43 -11.51 -1.18
CA GLU A 91 -1.48 -12.97 -1.33
C GLU A 91 -2.54 -13.60 -0.42
N LYS A 92 -2.55 -13.24 0.87
CA LYS A 92 -3.55 -13.75 1.84
C LYS A 92 -4.99 -13.43 1.44
N LEU A 93 -5.19 -12.28 0.82
CA LEU A 93 -6.51 -11.80 0.38
C LEU A 93 -6.90 -12.28 -1.03
N GLY A 94 -5.97 -12.91 -1.77
CA GLY A 94 -6.21 -13.34 -3.14
C GLY A 94 -6.49 -12.18 -4.09
N LEU A 95 -5.93 -10.99 -3.83
CA LEU A 95 -6.12 -9.80 -4.65
C LEU A 95 -5.05 -9.70 -5.75
N ALA A 96 -5.36 -8.94 -6.80
CA ALA A 96 -4.50 -8.76 -7.96
C ALA A 96 -3.80 -7.39 -8.00
N ALA A 97 -3.47 -6.81 -6.83
CA ALA A 97 -2.71 -5.56 -6.77
C ALA A 97 -1.21 -5.83 -7.01
N ARG A 98 -0.53 -4.89 -7.68
CA ARG A 98 0.92 -4.93 -7.89
C ARG A 98 1.62 -4.02 -6.88
N PHE A 99 2.80 -4.43 -6.41
CA PHE A 99 3.63 -3.60 -5.53
C PHE A 99 5.07 -3.49 -6.04
N ILE A 100 5.52 -2.25 -6.23
CA ILE A 100 6.88 -1.90 -6.65
C ILE A 100 7.60 -1.31 -5.44
N ASN A 101 8.80 -1.82 -5.17
CA ASN A 101 9.65 -1.31 -4.11
C ASN A 101 10.76 -0.44 -4.71
N CYS A 102 10.54 0.88 -4.69
CA CYS A 102 11.52 1.84 -5.19
C CYS A 102 11.27 3.21 -4.55
N ASN A 103 12.26 4.09 -4.67
CA ASN A 103 12.03 5.52 -4.46
C ASN A 103 11.06 6.04 -5.54
N VAL A 104 10.14 6.93 -5.17
CA VAL A 104 9.20 7.53 -6.13
C VAL A 104 9.95 8.31 -7.23
N TYR A 105 11.11 8.90 -6.91
CA TYR A 105 11.94 9.58 -7.90
C TYR A 105 12.54 8.61 -8.95
N ASP A 106 12.72 7.33 -8.58
CA ASP A 106 13.25 6.30 -9.48
C ASP A 106 12.13 5.55 -10.23
N LEU A 107 10.87 5.75 -9.84
CA LEU A 107 9.71 5.03 -10.36
C LEU A 107 9.59 5.00 -11.90
N PRO A 108 9.92 6.06 -12.66
CA PRO A 108 9.90 6.00 -14.12
C PRO A 108 10.78 4.88 -14.73
N ASN A 109 11.77 4.36 -13.99
CA ASN A 109 12.61 3.25 -14.42
C ASN A 109 12.06 1.87 -14.02
N HIS A 110 10.99 1.82 -13.22
CA HIS A 110 10.42 0.60 -12.65
C HIS A 110 8.96 0.36 -13.06
N LEU A 111 8.28 1.39 -13.55
CA LEU A 111 6.91 1.36 -14.04
C LEU A 111 6.93 1.19 -15.56
N ASP A 112 6.24 0.16 -16.05
CA ASP A 112 6.07 -0.24 -17.46
C ASP A 112 4.86 0.41 -18.14
#